data_AF-A0A8S3IBR1-F1
#
_entry.id   AF-A0A8S3IBR1-F1
#
_cell.length_a   1.000
_cell.length_b   1.000
_cell.length_c   1.000
_cell.angle_alpha   90.00
_cell.angle_beta   90.00
_cell.angle_gamma   90.00
#
_symmetry.space_group_name_H-M   'P 1'
#
loop_
_entity.id
_entity.type
_entity.pdbx_description
1 polymer ?
#
loop_
_entity_poly.entity_id
_entity_poly.type
_entity_poly.pdbx_seq_one_letter_code
_entity_poly.pdbx_strand_id
1 'polypeptide(L)'
;KSHRSGWSIFTIEIPTGYTIEERFLKDLVGFGIVRNLRDAENYPNSLNFIFEFFDTTPICWQFELKRFIPVANMTRYYEMKAYEWHEPWSANRSMYTLRTLFGLDICSVCGSYQCPYCAYYARSSSIVMSLFTIILCAAFSVVFI
;
A
#
# COMPACT_ATOMS: atom_id res chain seq x y z
N LYS A 1 -6.42 36.32 6.07
CA LYS A 1 -5.83 34.96 6.07
C LYS A 1 -4.45 35.07 5.44
N SER A 2 -3.40 34.63 6.14
CA SER A 2 -2.04 34.58 5.58
C SER A 2 -2.04 33.74 4.30
N HIS A 3 -1.33 34.20 3.27
CA HIS A 3 -1.25 33.50 1.98
C HIS A 3 -0.26 32.32 1.99
N ARG A 4 0.48 32.14 3.10
CA ARG A 4 1.52 31.12 3.30
C ARG A 4 1.34 30.46 4.67
N SER A 5 1.63 29.16 4.75
CA SER A 5 1.73 28.45 6.04
C SER A 5 3.04 28.80 6.74
N GLY A 6 3.15 28.51 8.04
CA GLY A 6 4.43 28.49 8.73
C GLY A 6 5.25 27.23 8.42
N TRP A 7 6.21 26.93 9.29
CA TRP A 7 7.03 25.72 9.20
C TRP A 7 6.15 24.48 9.10
N SER A 8 6.30 23.75 8.00
CA SER A 8 5.40 22.67 7.62
C SER A 8 6.18 21.39 7.35
N ILE A 9 5.60 20.24 7.72
CA ILE A 9 6.19 18.94 7.47
C ILE A 9 5.32 18.18 6.48
N PHE A 10 5.98 17.54 5.53
CA PHE A 10 5.39 16.52 4.69
C PHE A 10 5.99 15.16 5.03
N THR A 11 5.18 14.28 5.61
CA THR A 11 5.56 12.92 5.95
C THR A 11 4.95 11.94 4.95
N ILE A 12 5.78 11.04 4.43
CA ILE A 12 5.36 9.97 3.52
C ILE A 12 5.70 8.64 4.17
N GLU A 13 4.72 7.79 4.40
CA GLU A 13 4.97 6.40 4.82
C GLU A 13 5.58 5.63 3.65
N ILE A 14 6.60 4.82 3.88
CA ILE A 14 7.25 3.99 2.85
C ILE A 14 7.09 2.50 3.16
N PRO A 15 7.13 1.62 2.14
CA PRO A 15 7.05 0.19 2.35
C PRO A 15 8.14 -0.36 3.25
N THR A 16 7.81 -1.41 3.98
CA THR A 16 8.79 -2.17 4.75
C THR A 16 9.88 -2.74 3.83
N GLY A 17 11.13 -2.65 4.29
CA GLY A 17 12.30 -3.09 3.52
C GLY A 17 12.74 -2.13 2.40
N TYR A 18 12.05 -0.99 2.21
CA TYR A 18 12.49 0.08 1.32
C TYR A 18 13.15 1.19 2.15
N THR A 19 14.16 1.80 1.56
CA THR A 19 14.85 2.95 2.17
C THR A 19 15.39 3.85 1.07
N ILE A 20 15.73 5.08 1.47
CA ILE A 20 16.41 6.03 0.60
C ILE A 20 17.83 6.26 1.09
N GLU A 21 18.72 6.58 0.17
CA GLU A 21 20.10 6.91 0.51
C GLU A 21 20.15 8.30 1.15
N GLU A 22 20.74 8.41 2.34
CA GLU A 22 20.85 9.71 3.04
C GLU A 22 21.62 10.75 2.21
N ARG A 23 22.59 10.31 1.41
CA ARG A 23 23.34 11.19 0.51
C ARG A 23 22.41 11.88 -0.49
N PHE A 24 21.48 11.14 -1.09
CA PHE A 24 20.51 11.70 -2.02
C PHE A 24 19.64 12.77 -1.36
N LEU A 25 19.20 12.55 -0.12
CA LEU A 25 18.42 13.54 0.63
C LEU A 25 19.23 14.82 0.89
N LYS A 26 20.48 14.68 1.32
CA LYS A 26 21.39 15.82 1.55
C LYS A 26 21.66 16.60 0.27
N ASP A 27 21.86 15.90 -0.85
CA ASP A 27 22.06 16.51 -2.16
C ASP A 27 20.78 17.26 -2.62
N LEU A 28 19.59 16.66 -2.41
CA LEU A 28 18.30 17.27 -2.74
C LEU A 28 18.11 18.62 -2.03
N VAL A 29 18.43 18.67 -0.73
CA VAL A 29 18.37 19.88 0.10
C VAL A 29 19.48 20.86 -0.29
N GLY A 30 20.72 20.38 -0.39
CA GLY A 30 21.91 21.20 -0.63
C GLY A 30 21.92 21.89 -2.00
N PHE A 31 21.43 21.20 -3.04
CA PHE A 31 21.27 21.79 -4.37
C PHE A 31 20.05 22.70 -4.48
N GLY A 32 19.14 22.72 -3.49
CA GLY A 32 17.94 23.55 -3.52
C GLY A 32 17.00 23.22 -4.69
N ILE A 33 17.00 21.95 -5.15
CA ILE A 33 16.17 21.50 -6.29
C ILE A 33 14.69 21.68 -5.97
N VAL A 34 14.32 21.44 -4.70
CA VAL A 34 12.95 21.57 -4.21
C VAL A 34 12.80 22.93 -3.52
N ARG A 35 11.83 23.72 -3.99
CA ARG A 35 11.54 25.03 -3.40
C ARG A 35 11.11 24.91 -1.94
N ASN A 36 11.62 25.80 -1.09
CA ASN A 36 11.31 25.92 0.33
C ASN A 36 11.66 24.68 1.19
N LEU A 37 12.32 23.67 0.62
CA LEU A 37 12.78 22.51 1.37
C LEU A 37 13.99 22.91 2.21
N ARG A 38 13.89 22.71 3.52
CA ARG A 38 14.95 23.04 4.48
C ARG A 38 15.69 21.81 4.96
N ASP A 39 14.98 20.70 5.10
CA ASP A 39 15.57 19.44 5.53
C ASP A 39 14.79 18.25 4.98
N ALA A 40 15.44 17.09 4.94
CA ALA A 40 14.82 15.83 4.58
C ALA A 40 15.47 14.68 5.35
N GLU A 41 14.64 13.93 6.08
CA GLU A 41 15.09 12.91 7.02
C GLU A 41 14.52 11.54 6.64
N ASN A 42 15.38 10.53 6.72
CA ASN A 42 15.01 9.14 6.55
C ASN A 42 14.64 8.55 7.92
N TYR A 43 13.35 8.38 8.18
CA TYR A 43 12.84 7.73 9.38
C TYR A 43 12.52 6.25 9.10
N PRO A 44 12.48 5.38 10.13
CA PRO A 44 12.02 4.01 9.95
C PRO A 44 10.61 3.97 9.33
N ASN A 45 10.49 3.35 8.17
CA ASN A 45 9.25 3.24 7.38
C ASN A 45 8.58 4.58 7.01
N SER A 46 9.29 5.71 7.09
CA SER A 46 8.74 6.99 6.65
C SER A 46 9.82 7.98 6.23
N LEU A 47 9.47 8.91 5.35
CA LEU A 47 10.32 10.03 4.97
C LEU A 47 9.67 11.32 5.45
N ASN A 48 10.46 12.17 6.09
CA ASN A 48 10.02 13.49 6.52
C ASN A 48 10.72 14.55 5.67
N PHE A 49 9.93 15.40 5.02
CA PHE A 49 10.42 16.56 4.30
C PHE A 49 9.96 17.81 5.04
N ILE A 50 10.92 18.63 5.47
CA ILE A 50 10.67 19.82 6.28
C ILE A 50 10.73 21.04 5.36
N PHE A 51 9.62 21.75 5.26
CA PHE A 51 9.46 22.95 4.47
C PHE A 51 9.36 24.17 5.38
N GLU A 52 9.97 25.28 4.95
CA GLU A 52 9.83 26.55 5.65
C GLU A 52 8.39 27.08 5.57
N PHE A 53 7.75 26.91 4.41
CA PHE A 53 6.34 27.23 4.17
C PHE A 53 5.83 26.55 2.90
N PHE A 54 4.53 26.27 2.87
CA PHE A 54 3.82 25.94 1.64
C PHE A 54 3.29 27.21 0.97
N ASP A 55 3.46 27.26 -0.34
CA ASP A 55 2.94 28.34 -1.18
C ASP A 55 1.64 27.90 -1.86
N THR A 56 0.97 28.85 -2.50
CA THR A 56 -0.21 28.61 -3.35
C THR A 56 0.14 27.84 -4.63
N THR A 57 1.38 27.98 -5.11
CA THR A 57 1.87 27.25 -6.27
C THR A 57 2.26 25.81 -5.89
N PRO A 58 1.88 24.79 -6.68
CA PRO A 58 2.26 23.41 -6.39
C PRO A 58 3.79 23.23 -6.41
N ILE A 59 4.29 22.44 -5.47
CA ILE A 59 5.69 22.01 -5.40
C ILE A 59 5.71 20.52 -5.73
N CYS A 60 6.47 20.14 -6.75
CA CYS A 60 6.59 18.75 -7.18
C CYS A 60 8.06 18.36 -7.21
N TRP A 61 8.38 17.18 -6.67
CA TRP A 61 9.71 16.59 -6.75
C TRP A 61 9.58 15.07 -6.88
N GLN A 62 10.68 14.43 -7.26
CA GLN A 62 10.75 12.99 -7.45
C GLN A 62 11.91 12.44 -6.66
N PHE A 63 11.75 11.24 -6.15
CA PHE A 63 12.77 10.49 -5.45
C PHE A 63 12.59 9.00 -5.72
N GLU A 64 13.66 8.25 -5.56
CA GLU A 64 13.66 6.80 -5.77
C GLU A 64 13.90 6.08 -4.45
N LEU A 65 13.02 5.13 -4.13
CA LEU A 65 13.19 4.24 -3.00
C LEU A 65 13.86 2.95 -3.45
N LYS A 66 14.96 2.58 -2.78
CA LYS A 66 15.66 1.32 -3.04
C LYS A 66 15.18 0.25 -2.08
N ARG A 67 14.98 -0.97 -2.58
CA ARG A 67 14.68 -2.14 -1.75
C ARG A 67 15.97 -2.63 -1.09
N PHE A 68 16.07 -2.48 0.23
CA PHE A 68 17.22 -2.94 1.02
C PHE A 68 17.01 -4.36 1.56
N ILE A 69 15.77 -4.68 1.99
CA ILE A 69 15.42 -6.01 2.51
C ILE A 69 14.25 -6.57 1.70
N PRO A 70 14.34 -7.81 1.18
CA PRO A 70 13.20 -8.44 0.54
C PRO A 70 12.14 -8.79 1.60
N VAL A 71 10.92 -8.30 1.39
CA VAL A 71 9.76 -8.61 2.25
C VAL A 71 8.73 -9.37 1.41
N ALA A 72 8.23 -10.47 1.96
CA ALA A 72 7.27 -11.34 1.28
C ALA A 72 5.85 -10.75 1.23
N ASN A 73 5.48 -9.92 2.21
CA ASN A 73 4.17 -9.28 2.30
C ASN A 73 4.32 -7.75 2.41
N MET A 74 3.87 -7.03 1.38
CA MET A 74 3.90 -5.58 1.31
C MET A 74 2.47 -5.05 1.27
N THR A 75 2.18 -4.08 2.14
CA THR A 75 0.90 -3.35 2.12
C THR A 75 0.73 -2.60 0.80
N ARG A 76 -0.49 -2.49 0.28
CA ARG A 76 -0.75 -1.79 -1.00
C ARG A 76 -0.91 -0.29 -0.85
N TYR A 77 -1.48 0.15 0.27
CA TYR A 77 -1.88 1.52 0.54
C TYR A 77 -0.98 2.11 1.61
N TYR A 78 -0.49 3.32 1.36
CA TYR A 78 0.41 4.04 2.26
C TYR A 78 -0.10 5.47 2.46
N GLU A 79 0.04 5.98 3.68
CA GLU A 79 -0.39 7.34 4.02
C GLU A 79 0.70 8.36 3.64
N MET A 80 0.26 9.50 3.12
CA MET A 80 1.05 10.73 3.07
C MET A 80 0.28 11.83 3.77
N LYS A 81 0.98 12.67 4.53
CA LYS A 81 0.37 13.73 5.31
C LYS A 81 1.20 15.01 5.24
N ALA A 82 0.51 16.12 5.06
CA ALA A 82 1.07 17.47 5.14
C ALA A 82 0.44 18.17 6.33
N TYR A 83 1.25 18.73 7.22
CA TYR A 83 0.77 19.44 8.39
C TYR A 83 1.72 20.57 8.79
N GLU A 84 1.18 21.56 9.49
CA GLU A 84 1.99 22.64 10.06
C GLU A 84 2.54 22.21 11.42
N TRP A 85 3.80 22.55 11.71
CA TRP A 85 4.49 22.14 12.93
C TRP A 85 3.73 22.54 14.20
N HIS A 86 3.13 23.72 14.22
CA HIS A 86 2.39 24.25 15.37
C HIS A 86 0.95 23.73 15.47
N GLU A 87 0.39 23.16 14.41
CA GLU A 87 -1.00 22.67 14.37
C GLU A 87 -1.08 21.26 13.73
N PRO A 88 -0.49 20.24 14.36
CA PRO A 88 -0.44 18.89 13.80
C PRO A 88 -1.82 18.22 13.63
N TRP A 89 -2.85 18.73 14.33
CA TRP A 89 -4.21 18.24 14.21
C TRP A 89 -4.86 18.62 12.86
N SER A 90 -4.46 19.74 12.27
CA SER A 90 -4.95 20.23 10.98
C SER A 90 -4.15 19.63 9.82
N ALA A 91 -4.01 18.30 9.81
CA ALA A 91 -3.23 17.59 8.81
C ALA A 91 -4.08 17.24 7.58
N ASN A 92 -3.58 17.57 6.39
CA ASN A 92 -4.14 17.05 5.14
C ASN A 92 -3.52 15.69 4.84
N ARG A 93 -4.35 14.65 4.80
CA ARG A 93 -3.93 13.26 4.61
C ARG A 93 -4.45 12.75 3.29
N SER A 94 -3.60 12.05 2.56
CA SER A 94 -3.98 11.32 1.37
C SER A 94 -3.30 9.96 1.36
N MET A 95 -3.80 9.05 0.54
CA MET A 95 -3.23 7.72 0.41
C MET A 95 -2.69 7.53 -1.00
N TYR A 96 -1.54 6.88 -1.12
CA TYR A 96 -1.04 6.43 -2.41
C TYR A 96 -0.98 4.91 -2.47
N THR A 97 -1.07 4.38 -3.70
CA THR A 97 -1.06 2.95 -3.94
C THR A 97 0.20 2.53 -4.66
N LEU A 98 0.87 1.52 -4.12
CA LEU A 98 1.96 0.85 -4.82
C LEU A 98 1.43 -0.36 -5.56
N ARG A 99 1.86 -0.51 -6.81
CA ARG A 99 1.65 -1.72 -7.61
C ARG A 99 3.03 -2.29 -7.90
N THR A 100 3.35 -3.41 -7.29
CA THR A 100 4.62 -4.08 -7.62
C THR A 100 4.51 -4.64 -9.04
N LEU A 101 5.57 -4.51 -9.84
CA LEU A 101 5.60 -5.01 -11.23
C LEU A 101 5.33 -6.53 -11.31
N PHE A 102 5.63 -7.27 -10.24
CA PHE A 102 5.38 -8.71 -10.09
C PHE A 102 4.19 -9.04 -9.18
N GLY A 103 3.46 -8.04 -8.68
CA GLY A 103 2.32 -8.18 -7.77
C GLY A 103 1.02 -8.40 -8.49
N LEU A 104 0.97 -9.41 -9.36
CA LEU A 104 -0.28 -10.11 -9.52
C LEU A 104 -0.46 -10.88 -8.20
N ASP A 105 -1.30 -10.32 -7.33
CA ASP A 105 -1.78 -11.04 -6.15
C ASP A 105 -2.31 -12.40 -6.60
N ILE A 106 -2.09 -13.46 -5.82
CA ILE A 106 -2.54 -14.80 -6.22
C ILE A 106 -4.06 -14.85 -6.48
N CYS A 107 -4.83 -13.95 -5.87
CA CYS A 107 -6.25 -13.77 -6.11
C CYS A 107 -6.58 -12.92 -7.35
N SER A 108 -5.64 -12.13 -7.86
CA SER A 108 -5.78 -11.41 -9.14
C SER A 108 -5.56 -12.30 -10.37
N VAL A 109 -4.80 -13.39 -10.22
CA VAL A 109 -4.58 -14.42 -11.27
C VAL A 109 -5.28 -15.75 -10.98
N CYS A 110 -6.07 -15.82 -9.91
CA CYS A 110 -6.74 -17.04 -9.47
C CYS A 110 -5.81 -18.25 -9.33
N GLY A 111 -4.66 -18.08 -8.68
CA GLY A 111 -3.71 -19.16 -8.39
C GLY A 111 -3.95 -19.89 -7.05
N SER A 112 -4.97 -19.52 -6.28
CA SER A 112 -5.30 -20.15 -4.99
C SER A 112 -6.81 -20.27 -4.79
N TYR A 113 -7.23 -21.37 -4.15
CA TYR A 113 -8.62 -21.62 -3.74
C TYR A 113 -9.07 -20.74 -2.57
N GLN A 114 -8.13 -20.09 -1.86
CA GLN A 114 -8.43 -19.22 -0.72
C GLN A 114 -8.94 -17.83 -1.14
N CYS A 115 -9.08 -17.58 -2.45
CA CYS A 115 -9.41 -16.28 -3.01
C CYS A 115 -10.93 -16.11 -3.21
N PRO A 116 -11.55 -15.01 -2.72
CA PRO A 116 -13.01 -14.88 -2.65
C PRO A 116 -13.72 -14.63 -4.00
N TYR A 117 -13.00 -14.20 -5.06
CA TYR A 117 -13.62 -13.75 -6.32
C TYR A 117 -13.20 -14.55 -7.56
N CYS A 118 -12.72 -15.79 -7.37
CA CYS A 118 -12.23 -16.62 -8.47
C CYS A 118 -13.26 -17.64 -8.97
N ALA A 119 -13.79 -17.43 -10.18
CA ALA A 119 -14.84 -18.25 -10.79
C ALA A 119 -14.46 -19.74 -10.96
N TYR A 120 -13.18 -20.06 -11.11
CA TYR A 120 -12.71 -21.45 -11.28
C TYR A 120 -12.83 -22.28 -9.98
N TYR A 121 -12.54 -21.68 -8.83
CA TYR A 121 -12.64 -22.35 -7.52
C TYR A 121 -14.00 -22.15 -6.85
N ALA A 122 -14.70 -21.05 -7.14
CA ALA A 122 -16.06 -20.79 -6.68
C ALA A 122 -17.13 -21.56 -7.47
N ARG A 123 -16.77 -22.23 -8.57
CA ARG A 123 -17.65 -23.19 -9.26
C ARG A 123 -17.72 -24.47 -8.44
N SER A 124 -18.66 -24.51 -7.50
CA SER A 124 -19.20 -25.77 -7.01
C SER A 124 -20.14 -26.32 -8.09
N SER A 125 -19.76 -27.42 -8.73
CA SER A 125 -20.74 -28.23 -9.46
C SER A 125 -21.69 -28.80 -8.40
N SER A 126 -22.91 -28.28 -8.31
CA SER A 126 -23.97 -28.90 -7.53
C SER A 126 -24.14 -30.31 -8.07
N ILE A 127 -23.61 -31.31 -7.36
CA ILE A 127 -23.87 -32.71 -7.66
C ILE A 127 -25.35 -32.91 -7.32
N VAL A 128 -26.20 -32.82 -8.33
CA VAL A 128 -27.61 -33.19 -8.21
C VAL A 128 -27.63 -34.71 -8.15
N MET A 129 -27.51 -35.25 -6.93
CA MET A 129 -27.62 -36.68 -6.70
C MET A 129 -29.04 -37.10 -7.05
N SER A 130 -29.20 -37.96 -8.04
CA SER A 130 -30.52 -38.50 -8.40
C SER A 130 -31.10 -39.25 -7.20
N LEU A 131 -32.37 -39.02 -6.86
CA LEU A 131 -33.10 -39.75 -5.82
C LEU A 131 -32.96 -41.27 -5.99
N PHE A 132 -32.85 -41.75 -7.22
CA PHE A 132 -32.67 -43.17 -7.54
C PHE A 132 -31.35 -43.74 -6.98
N THR A 133 -30.26 -42.97 -7.04
CA THR A 133 -28.96 -43.39 -6.48
C THR A 133 -28.96 -43.43 -4.95
N ILE A 134 -29.73 -42.54 -4.30
CA ILE A 134 -29.89 -42.55 -2.84
C ILE A 134 -30.68 -43.81 -2.40
N ILE A 135 -31.76 -44.13 -3.11
CA ILE A 135 -32.60 -45.30 -2.82
C ILE A 135 -31.82 -46.61 -3.01
N LEU A 136 -31.01 -46.72 -4.07
CA LEU A 136 -30.17 -47.90 -4.31
C LEU A 136 -29.14 -48.12 -3.21
N CYS A 137 -28.45 -47.06 -2.75
CA CYS A 137 -27.53 -47.18 -1.63
C CYS A 137 -28.24 -47.58 -0.33
N ALA A 138 -29.40 -46.99 -0.03
CA ALA A 138 -30.17 -47.36 1.14
C ALA A 138 -30.67 -48.82 1.10
N ALA A 139 -31.08 -49.30 -0.08
CA ALA A 139 -31.51 -50.69 -0.27
C ALA A 139 -30.34 -51.67 -0.08
N PHE A 140 -29.14 -51.35 -0.57
CA PHE A 140 -27.94 -52.17 -0.33
C PHE A 140 -27.61 -52.26 1.18
N SER A 141 -27.76 -51.17 1.93
CA SER A 141 -27.53 -51.17 3.39
C SER A 141 -28.53 -52.06 4.16
N VAL A 142 -29.77 -52.14 3.68
CA VAL A 142 -30.83 -52.96 4.30
C VAL A 142 -30.67 -54.45 3.95
N VAL A 143 -30.09 -54.77 2.79
CA VAL A 143 -29.83 -56.16 2.36
C VAL A 143 -28.61 -56.78 3.07
N PHE A 144 -27.71 -55.95 3.60
CA PHE A 144 -26.50 -56.38 4.33
C PHE A 144 -26.64 -56.33 5.87
N ILE A 145 -27.87 -56.18 6.40
CA ILE A 145 -28.25 -56.42 7.81
C ILE A 145 -29.09 -57.70 7.85
#